data_AF-Q9CIE5-F1
#
_entry.id   AF-Q9CIE5-F1
#
_cell.length_a   1.000
_cell.length_b   1.000
_cell.length_c   1.000
_cell.angle_alpha   90.00
_cell.angle_beta   90.00
_cell.angle_gamma   90.00
#
_symmetry.space_group_name_H-M   'P 1'
#
loop_
_entity.id
_entity.type
_entity.pdbx_description
1 polymer ?
#
loop_
_entity_poly.entity_id
_entity_poly.type
_entity_poly.pdbx_seq_one_letter_code
_entity_poly.pdbx_strand_id
1 'polypeptide(L)'
;MQAKYRGQLVEVWKISHRPIHEIWVRQAFEQERLSWNEWNKNVLNFESISGDLALVGDFLIQKDGRRFHVVSRENVQRDLVFMDTETNFKIGN
;
A
#
# COMPACT_ATOMS: atom_id res chain seq x y z
N MET A 1 1.20 -7.01 -2.63
CA MET A 1 0.79 -6.82 -4.05
C MET A 1 1.77 -5.86 -4.73
N GLN A 2 1.87 -5.85 -6.06
CA GLN A 2 2.73 -4.90 -6.79
C GLN A 2 1.95 -4.20 -7.91
N ALA A 3 2.28 -2.95 -8.18
CA ALA A 3 1.69 -2.16 -9.25
C ALA A 3 2.69 -1.16 -9.82
N LYS A 4 2.40 -0.60 -11.00
CA LYS A 4 3.06 0.62 -11.48
C LYS A 4 2.27 1.84 -11.02
N TYR A 5 2.95 2.79 -10.39
CA TYR A 5 2.45 4.11 -10.02
C TYR A 5 3.34 5.17 -10.66
N ARG A 6 2.76 6.03 -11.52
CA ARG A 6 3.53 7.04 -12.30
C ARG A 6 4.75 6.45 -13.02
N GLY A 7 4.60 5.25 -13.58
CA GLY A 7 5.66 4.53 -14.30
C GLY A 7 6.67 3.80 -13.41
N GLN A 8 6.58 3.89 -12.09
CA GLN A 8 7.49 3.22 -11.16
C GLN A 8 6.84 1.98 -10.53
N LEU A 9 7.58 0.88 -10.42
CA LEU A 9 7.13 -0.29 -9.68
C LEU A 9 7.08 0.03 -8.19
N VAL A 10 5.95 -0.25 -7.56
CA VAL A 10 5.69 -0.03 -6.13
C VAL A 10 5.08 -1.27 -5.51
N GLU A 11 5.35 -1.45 -4.22
CA GLU A 11 4.57 -2.38 -3.41
C GLU A 11 3.26 -1.71 -2.98
N VAL A 12 2.19 -2.49 -2.95
CA VAL A 12 0.85 -2.02 -2.64
C VAL A 12 0.26 -2.85 -1.52
N TRP A 13 -0.39 -2.16 -0.59
CA TRP A 13 -1.25 -2.74 0.43
C TRP A 13 -2.61 -2.05 0.41
N LYS A 14 -3.68 -2.85 0.31
CA LYS A 14 -5.04 -2.35 0.54
C LYS A 14 -5.25 -2.26 2.05
N ILE A 15 -5.41 -1.04 2.56
CA ILE A 15 -5.54 -0.76 3.98
C ILE A 15 -6.78 -1.49 4.49
N SER A 16 -6.58 -2.43 5.41
CA SER A 16 -7.67 -3.23 5.97
C SER A 16 -7.32 -3.81 7.32
N HIS A 17 -8.35 -4.13 8.11
CA HIS A 17 -8.24 -4.82 9.41
C HIS A 17 -8.03 -6.33 9.29
N ARG A 18 -7.94 -6.85 8.06
CA ARG A 18 -7.66 -8.26 7.85
C ARG A 18 -6.19 -8.54 8.22
N PRO A 19 -5.83 -9.82 8.48
CA PRO A 19 -4.45 -10.19 8.69
C PRO A 19 -3.55 -9.61 7.58
N ILE A 20 -2.47 -8.95 8.00
CA ILE A 20 -1.53 -8.29 7.09
C ILE A 20 -0.60 -9.35 6.52
N HIS A 21 -0.62 -9.53 5.20
CA HIS A 21 0.18 -10.55 4.51
C HIS A 21 1.49 -9.96 3.98
N GLU A 22 1.49 -8.67 3.64
CA GLU A 22 2.63 -7.91 3.16
C GLU A 22 3.69 -7.75 4.26
N ILE A 23 4.88 -8.32 4.03
CA ILE A 23 6.00 -8.28 4.99
C ILE A 23 6.35 -6.84 5.36
N TRP A 24 6.43 -5.95 4.37
CA TRP A 24 6.81 -4.55 4.60
C TRP A 24 5.80 -3.79 5.47
N VAL A 25 4.51 -4.12 5.37
CA VAL A 25 3.47 -3.48 6.19
C VAL A 25 3.62 -3.95 7.64
N ARG A 26 3.81 -5.25 7.86
CA ARG A 26 4.07 -5.79 9.22
C ARG A 26 5.29 -5.13 9.85
N GLN A 27 6.39 -5.05 9.11
CA GLN A 27 7.62 -4.39 9.56
C GLN A 27 7.38 -2.90 9.86
N ALA A 28 6.57 -2.20 9.07
CA ALA A 28 6.26 -0.80 9.31
C ALA A 28 5.42 -0.58 10.59
N PHE A 29 4.52 -1.51 10.93
CA PHE A 29 3.83 -1.50 12.24
C PHE A 29 4.79 -1.80 13.40
N GLU A 30 5.67 -2.81 13.24
CA GLU A 30 6.68 -3.16 14.25
C GLU A 30 7.67 -2.02 14.52
N GLN A 31 7.96 -1.21 13.51
CA GLN A 31 8.82 -0.03 13.59
C GLN A 31 8.06 1.25 13.99
N GLU A 32 6.79 1.15 14.36
CA GLU A 32 5.91 2.29 14.73
C GLU A 32 5.74 3.35 13.62
N ARG A 33 6.14 3.03 12.39
CA ARG A 33 5.96 3.91 11.22
C ARG A 33 4.53 3.90 10.71
N LEU A 34 3.79 2.83 11.01
CA LEU A 34 2.34 2.73 10.86
C LEU A 34 1.72 2.46 12.22
N SER A 35 0.62 3.13 12.50
CA SER A 35 -0.24 2.80 13.64
C SER A 35 -1.70 3.06 13.29
N TRP A 36 -2.61 2.36 13.94
CA TRP A 36 -4.03 2.71 13.85
C TRP A 36 -4.29 3.91 14.74
N ASN A 37 -5.08 4.86 14.25
CA ASN A 37 -5.50 5.98 15.07
C ASN A 37 -6.31 5.48 16.28
N GLU A 38 -5.99 6.00 17.47
CA GLU A 38 -6.57 5.54 18.74
C GLU A 38 -8.07 5.85 18.85
N TRP A 39 -8.53 6.94 18.23
CA TRP A 39 -9.91 7.44 18.32
C TRP A 39 -10.78 6.90 17.19
N ASN A 40 -10.19 6.70 16.02
CA ASN A 40 -10.87 6.14 14.87
C ASN A 40 -10.01 5.09 14.19
N LYS A 41 -10.24 3.82 14.50
CA LYS A 41 -9.51 2.69 13.91
C LYS A 41 -9.67 2.56 12.40
N ASN A 42 -10.55 3.33 11.74
CA ASN A 42 -10.60 3.38 10.28
C ASN A 42 -9.59 4.35 9.65
N VAL A 43 -8.81 5.06 10.47
CA VAL A 43 -7.74 5.96 10.05
C VAL A 43 -6.40 5.31 10.39
N LEU A 44 -5.51 5.25 9.41
CA LEU A 44 -4.13 4.83 9.57
C LEU A 44 -3.25 6.06 9.76
N ASN A 45 -2.50 6.09 10.86
CA ASN A 45 -1.44 7.05 11.10
C ASN A 45 -0.16 6.54 10.43
N PHE A 46 0.57 7.45 9.79
CA PHE A 46 1.85 7.17 9.16
C PHE A 46 2.66 8.46 9.00
N GLU A 47 3.96 8.34 8.79
CA GLU A 47 4.81 9.47 8.42
C GLU A 47 4.44 9.96 7.00
N SER A 48 3.52 10.91 6.93
CA SER A 48 3.10 11.58 5.69
C SER A 48 3.84 12.90 5.51
N ILE A 49 4.26 13.19 4.27
CA ILE A 49 4.84 14.50 3.91
C ILE A 49 3.73 15.53 3.64
N SER A 50 2.50 15.09 3.37
CA SER A 50 1.42 15.91 2.81
C SER A 50 0.17 16.04 3.69
N GLY A 51 0.17 15.48 4.91
CA GLY A 51 -1.03 15.50 5.77
C GLY A 51 -2.20 14.68 5.23
N ASP A 52 -1.93 13.80 4.25
CA ASP A 52 -2.94 12.92 3.66
C ASP A 52 -3.51 11.97 4.72
N LEU A 53 -4.83 11.87 4.78
CA LEU A 53 -5.53 10.86 5.57
C LEU A 53 -5.55 9.53 4.80
N ALA A 54 -5.12 8.46 5.45
CA ALA A 54 -5.21 7.10 4.92
C ALA A 54 -6.36 6.36 5.60
N LEU A 55 -7.38 5.97 4.84
CA LEU A 55 -8.56 5.30 5.38
C LEU A 55 -8.58 3.81 5.05
N VAL A 56 -9.32 3.05 5.85
CA VAL A 56 -9.63 1.66 5.53
C VAL A 56 -10.30 1.56 4.15
N GLY A 57 -9.69 0.77 3.28
CA GLY A 57 -10.08 0.54 1.90
C GLY A 57 -9.43 1.48 0.88
N ASP A 58 -8.62 2.45 1.31
CA ASP A 58 -7.61 3.08 0.47
C ASP A 58 -6.42 2.14 0.27
N PHE A 59 -5.44 2.60 -0.51
CA PHE A 59 -4.24 1.85 -0.86
C PHE A 59 -3.01 2.62 -0.38
N LEU A 60 -2.22 1.97 0.47
CA LEU A 60 -0.91 2.46 0.84
C LEU A 60 0.10 1.86 -0.13
N ILE A 61 0.92 2.72 -0.74
CA ILE A 61 2.00 2.30 -1.63
C ILE A 61 3.35 2.73 -1.06
N GLN A 62 4.37 1.95 -1.35
CA GLN A 62 5.74 2.32 -1.04
C GLN A 62 6.71 1.96 -2.18
N LYS A 63 7.84 2.66 -2.15
CA LYS A 63 9.01 2.34 -2.96
C LYS A 63 10.23 2.28 -2.04
N ASP A 64 10.97 1.17 -2.11
CA ASP A 64 12.25 0.95 -1.43
C ASP A 64 12.21 1.15 0.11
N GLY A 65 11.06 0.98 0.76
CA GLY A 65 10.92 1.12 2.22
C GLY A 65 10.99 2.55 2.77
N ARG A 66 11.20 3.57 1.92
CA ARG A 66 11.54 4.92 2.39
C ARG A 66 10.34 5.76 2.80
N ARG A 67 9.32 5.83 1.94
CA ARG A 67 8.17 6.74 2.10
C ARG A 67 6.88 6.03 1.71
N PHE A 68 5.81 6.42 2.38
CA PHE A 68 4.46 5.98 2.05
C PHE A 68 3.72 7.04 1.25
N HIS A 69 2.89 6.57 0.33
CA HIS A 69 1.93 7.40 -0.39
C HIS A 69 0.56 6.73 -0.33
N VAL A 70 -0.49 7.54 -0.28
CA VAL A 70 -1.86 7.05 -0.28
C VAL A 70 -2.44 7.24 -1.68
N VAL A 71 -3.09 6.19 -2.17
CA VAL A 71 -3.97 6.26 -3.34
C VAL A 71 -5.37 5.94 -2.85
N SER A 72 -6.27 6.91 -3.00
CA SER A 72 -7.66 6.75 -2.56
C SER A 72 -8.35 5.65 -3.36
N ARG A 73 -9.35 5.01 -2.76
CA ARG A 73 -10.14 3.97 -3.43
C ARG A 73 -10.68 4.41 -4.80
N GLU A 74 -11.10 5.67 -4.92
CA GLU A 74 -11.69 6.24 -6.13
C GLU A 74 -10.66 6.39 -7.25
N ASN A 75 -9.40 6.63 -6.89
CA ASN A 75 -8.32 6.88 -7.84
C ASN A 75 -7.53 5.62 -8.20
N VAL A 76 -7.74 4.49 -7.49
CA VAL A 76 -6.91 3.28 -7.64
C VAL A 76 -6.85 2.76 -9.07
N GLN A 77 -7.98 2.72 -9.78
CA GLN A 77 -8.05 2.20 -11.15
C GLN A 77 -7.38 3.14 -12.16
N ARG A 78 -7.32 4.43 -11.85
CA ARG A 78 -6.69 5.46 -12.68
C ARG A 78 -5.18 5.49 -12.46
N ASP A 79 -4.76 5.38 -11.19
CA ASP A 79 -3.40 5.70 -10.77
C ASP A 79 -2.50 4.48 -10.61
N LEU A 80 -3.07 3.29 -10.39
CA LEU A 80 -2.33 2.04 -10.25
C LEU A 80 -2.62 1.07 -11.39
N VAL A 81 -1.55 0.60 -12.03
CA VAL A 81 -1.60 -0.53 -12.96
C VAL A 81 -1.07 -1.75 -12.24
N PHE A 82 -1.97 -2.62 -11.76
CA PHE A 82 -1.59 -3.83 -11.04
C PHE A 82 -0.81 -4.79 -11.94
N MET A 83 0.24 -5.38 -11.39
CA MET A 83 1.00 -6.43 -12.06
C MET A 83 0.27 -7.76 -11.79
N ASP A 84 -0.20 -8.42 -12.85
CA ASP A 84 -0.75 -9.77 -12.71
C ASP A 84 0.32 -10.72 -12.19
N THR A 85 0.05 -11.37 -11.07
CA THR A 85 0.90 -12.43 -10.52
C THR A 85 0.81 -13.75 -11.30
N GLU A 86 -0.02 -13.83 -12.36
CA GLU A 86 -0.28 -15.09 -13.08
C GLU A 86 0.36 -15.23 -14.47
N THR A 87 1.13 -14.25 -14.97
CA THR A 87 1.56 -14.27 -16.39
C THR A 87 3.07 -14.41 -16.62
N ASN A 88 3.84 -14.96 -15.66
CA ASN A 88 5.29 -15.15 -15.82
C ASN A 88 5.80 -16.60 -15.68
N PHE A 89 4.94 -17.63 -15.77
CA PHE A 89 5.37 -19.04 -15.76
C PHE A 89 5.00 -19.83 -17.04
N LYS A 90 4.86 -19.18 -18.19
CA LYS A 90 4.81 -19.88 -19.49
C LYS A 90 5.77 -19.27 -20.50
N ILE A 91 7.07 -19.43 -20.23
CA ILE A 91 8.13 -19.53 -21.24
C ILE A 91 9.04 -20.65 -20.73
N GLY A 92 9.34 -21.74 -21.44
CA GLY A 92 9.15 -22.04 -22.84
C GLY A 92 8.87 -23.53 -23.10
N ASN A 93 8.71 -23.81 -24.40
CA ASN A 93 8.44 -25.09 -25.05
C ASN A 93 9.41 -26.21 -24.68
#